data_AF-A0A359KLP0-F1
#
_entry.id   AF-A0A359KLP0-F1
#
_cell.length_a   1.000
_cell.length_b   1.000
_cell.length_c   1.000
_cell.angle_alpha   90.00
_cell.angle_beta   90.00
_cell.angle_gamma   90.00
#
_symmetry.space_group_name_H-M   'P 1'
#
loop_
_entity.id
_entity.type
_entity.pdbx_description
1 polymer ?
#
loop_
_entity_poly.entity_id
_entity_poly.type
_entity_poly.pdbx_seq_one_letter_code
_entity_poly.pdbx_strand_id
1 'polypeptide(L)'
;MSKTIDEILAPRPEAQPRIYAYSIADAAHAGLLKIGQTTRDVRQRVAEQLRTAAIQNFTIELDEPATRDDGSFFTDRDARAALARKGHESAAGEWMRCAVADVKTALTELRTGQRFAGTHHETFRMRREQAEAVHKTRAYFHSIWNEDMHAVPRFLWNAKMRFGKTFTAYQLARALGAKRVLVVTFKPAVEDAWRSDLESHADFGGWQYLSRSSGSDPTQIDRRKPVIYFSSFQDLLGRDRGGNIKPKNEWLHAVEWDLVVFDEYHFGAWRDTAKELFEGEDEAVAKQLTTQEYAAGLADVNEDLSELSQQEIAFLPIKTRAYLYLSGTPFRALATGEFIEEQIFNWTYTDEQRAKAEFAANNPGDRNPYGALPQMRLLTYQMPDELLAIASAGEFDEFDLNEFFEASGSGVLAQFTHKSDVQKWLDIIRGDYAPQAIEQLRTGTRPPFPYSDVRLLPYLQHSFWFLPNVAA
;
A
#
# COMPACT_ATOMS: atom_id res chain seq x y z
N MET A 1 -9.20 28.63 7.37
CA MET A 1 -10.43 28.86 6.59
C MET A 1 -10.81 27.54 5.94
N SER A 2 -12.11 27.22 5.85
CA SER A 2 -12.58 26.10 5.05
C SER A 2 -12.26 26.37 3.58
N LYS A 3 -11.78 25.36 2.87
CA LYS A 3 -11.54 25.46 1.42
C LYS A 3 -12.86 25.64 0.69
N THR A 4 -12.87 26.42 -0.39
CA THR A 4 -14.05 26.56 -1.24
C THR A 4 -14.33 25.26 -2.00
N ILE A 5 -15.56 25.10 -2.50
CA ILE A 5 -15.93 23.94 -3.33
C ILE A 5 -15.03 23.81 -4.56
N ASP A 6 -14.60 24.92 -5.15
CA ASP A 6 -13.72 24.92 -6.33
C ASP A 6 -12.29 24.50 -5.97
N GLU A 7 -11.81 24.85 -4.77
CA GLU A 7 -10.52 24.37 -4.26
C GLU A 7 -10.56 22.87 -3.92
N ILE A 8 -11.70 22.37 -3.43
CA ILE A 8 -11.90 20.95 -3.12
C ILE A 8 -12.05 20.14 -4.41
N LEU A 9 -12.75 20.67 -5.41
CA LEU A 9 -13.05 20.01 -6.68
C LEU A 9 -12.15 20.47 -7.82
N ALA A 10 -10.92 20.88 -7.48
CA ALA A 10 -9.95 21.30 -8.47
C ALA A 10 -9.78 20.22 -9.56
N PRO A 11 -9.68 20.59 -10.85
CA PRO A 11 -9.53 19.67 -11.96
C PRO A 11 -8.39 18.68 -11.71
N ARG A 12 -8.55 17.45 -12.19
CA ARG A 12 -7.46 16.45 -12.13
C ARG A 12 -6.25 17.04 -12.84
N PRO A 13 -5.09 17.18 -12.15
CA PRO A 13 -3.90 17.69 -12.81
C PRO A 13 -3.56 16.81 -14.02
N GLU A 14 -3.48 17.39 -15.21
CA GLU A 14 -3.09 16.69 -16.46
C GLU A 14 -1.60 16.33 -16.50
N ALA A 15 -0.87 16.52 -15.40
CA ALA A 15 0.55 16.32 -15.31
C ALA A 15 0.91 14.84 -15.48
N GLN A 16 1.03 14.38 -16.72
CA GLN A 16 1.72 13.16 -17.07
C GLN A 16 3.20 13.47 -17.11
N PRO A 17 3.99 13.07 -16.10
CA PRO A 17 5.42 13.26 -16.15
C PRO A 17 5.98 12.55 -17.39
N ARG A 18 6.88 13.24 -18.08
CA ARG A 18 7.58 12.76 -19.27
C ARG A 18 9.07 12.72 -18.98
N ILE A 19 9.72 11.64 -19.39
CA ILE A 19 11.18 11.58 -19.44
C ILE A 19 11.60 12.03 -20.84
N TYR A 20 12.55 12.95 -20.89
CA TYR A 20 13.18 13.35 -22.13
C TYR A 20 14.68 13.16 -22.08
N ALA A 21 15.27 12.96 -23.25
CA ALA A 21 16.70 13.05 -23.44
C ALA A 21 17.03 13.97 -24.62
N TYR A 22 18.04 14.82 -24.46
CA TYR A 22 18.55 15.62 -25.57
C TYR A 22 20.07 15.59 -25.65
N SER A 23 20.57 15.78 -26.87
CA SER A 23 21.98 15.94 -27.20
C SER A 23 22.28 17.39 -27.56
N ILE A 24 23.53 17.83 -27.38
CA ILE A 24 24.03 19.12 -27.90
C ILE A 24 25.16 18.80 -28.88
N ALA A 25 25.09 19.40 -30.07
CA ALA A 25 26.08 19.21 -31.12
C ALA A 25 27.34 20.07 -30.89
N ASP A 26 28.07 19.81 -29.80
CA ASP A 26 29.36 20.40 -29.50
C ASP A 26 30.38 19.34 -29.04
N ALA A 27 31.65 19.75 -28.95
CA ALA A 27 32.73 18.84 -28.57
C ALA A 27 32.68 18.41 -27.10
N ALA A 28 32.11 19.23 -26.21
CA ALA A 28 32.06 18.96 -24.77
C ALA A 28 30.98 17.93 -24.41
N HIS A 29 29.91 17.87 -25.20
CA HIS A 29 28.75 16.99 -25.01
C HIS A 29 28.72 15.81 -25.98
N ALA A 30 29.80 15.60 -26.75
CA ALA A 30 29.90 14.51 -27.71
C ALA A 30 29.71 13.13 -27.02
N GLY A 31 28.68 12.40 -27.47
CA GLY A 31 28.31 11.10 -26.90
C GLY A 31 27.62 11.16 -25.52
N LEU A 32 27.15 12.33 -25.10
CA LEU A 32 26.38 12.52 -23.88
C LEU A 32 24.91 12.82 -24.20
N LEU A 33 24.02 12.28 -23.38
CA LEU A 33 22.60 12.62 -23.35
C LEU A 33 22.27 13.26 -22.00
N LYS A 34 21.62 14.42 -22.02
CA LYS A 34 21.02 14.98 -20.81
C LYS A 34 19.65 14.37 -20.62
N ILE A 35 19.46 13.67 -19.50
CA ILE A 35 18.20 13.00 -19.17
C ILE A 35 17.47 13.80 -18.11
N GLY A 36 16.26 14.25 -18.43
CA GLY A 36 15.45 15.07 -17.53
C GLY A 36 13.99 14.67 -17.50
N GLN A 37 13.25 15.27 -16.57
CA GLN A 37 11.81 15.07 -16.40
C GLN A 37 11.06 16.40 -16.52
N THR A 38 9.84 16.35 -17.04
CA THR A 38 8.92 17.50 -17.08
C THR A 38 7.47 17.05 -17.04
N THR A 39 6.59 17.91 -16.56
CA THR A 39 5.12 17.77 -16.68
C THR A 39 4.54 18.75 -17.72
N ARG A 40 5.40 19.55 -18.35
CA ARG A 40 5.10 20.51 -19.42
C ARG A 40 5.61 19.98 -20.76
N ASP A 41 5.33 20.70 -21.85
CA ASP A 41 5.91 20.43 -23.17
C ASP A 41 7.45 20.31 -23.10
N VAL A 42 7.99 19.22 -23.64
CA VAL A 42 9.42 18.89 -23.56
C VAL A 42 10.25 19.92 -24.32
N ARG A 43 9.80 20.36 -25.50
CA ARG A 43 10.56 21.30 -26.31
C ARG A 43 10.68 22.66 -25.64
N GLN A 44 9.60 23.15 -25.03
CA GLN A 44 9.63 24.36 -24.22
C GLN A 44 10.57 24.22 -23.02
N ARG A 45 10.51 23.10 -22.29
CA ARG A 45 11.37 22.87 -21.12
C ARG A 45 12.86 22.85 -21.50
N VAL A 46 13.22 22.16 -22.57
CA VAL A 46 14.60 22.09 -23.06
C VAL A 46 15.07 23.47 -23.52
N ALA A 47 14.23 24.21 -24.26
CA ALA A 47 14.56 25.57 -24.68
C ALA A 47 14.78 26.52 -23.49
N GLU A 48 13.97 26.43 -22.43
CA GLU A 48 14.13 27.22 -21.19
C GLU A 48 15.48 26.94 -20.51
N GLN A 49 15.91 25.68 -20.46
CA GLN A 49 17.20 25.29 -19.88
C GLN A 49 18.39 25.83 -20.68
N LEU A 50 18.31 25.78 -22.00
CA LEU A 50 19.40 26.14 -22.90
C LEU A 50 19.46 27.65 -23.18
N ARG A 51 18.38 28.39 -22.91
CA ARG A 51 18.31 29.84 -23.09
C ARG A 51 19.40 30.60 -22.33
N THR A 52 19.70 30.17 -21.10
CA THR A 52 20.72 30.81 -20.25
C THR A 52 22.13 30.72 -20.84
N ALA A 53 22.39 29.68 -21.64
CA ALA A 53 23.69 29.44 -22.28
C ALA A 53 23.72 29.80 -23.77
N ALA A 54 22.63 30.36 -24.32
CA ALA A 54 22.47 30.68 -25.74
C ALA A 54 22.74 29.50 -26.71
N ILE A 55 22.51 28.26 -26.25
CA ILE A 55 22.74 27.03 -27.03
C ILE A 55 21.52 26.79 -27.94
N GLN A 56 21.74 26.73 -29.25
CA GLN A 56 20.69 26.51 -30.27
C GLN A 56 20.84 25.18 -31.02
N ASN A 57 22.00 24.54 -30.91
CA ASN A 57 22.40 23.32 -31.61
C ASN A 57 22.09 22.06 -30.79
N PHE A 58 20.83 21.89 -30.37
CA PHE A 58 20.40 20.70 -29.61
C PHE A 58 19.36 19.87 -30.38
N THR A 59 19.32 18.57 -30.09
CA THR A 59 18.33 17.64 -30.63
C THR A 59 17.65 16.92 -29.49
N ILE A 60 16.31 16.92 -29.46
CA ILE A 60 15.55 16.08 -28.54
C ILE A 60 15.53 14.67 -29.12
N GLU A 61 16.22 13.76 -28.47
CA GLU A 61 16.44 12.39 -28.91
C GLU A 61 15.35 11.43 -28.40
N LEU A 62 14.72 11.81 -27.29
CA LEU A 62 13.70 11.00 -26.62
C LEU A 62 12.70 11.89 -25.90
N ASP A 63 11.43 11.51 -26.01
CA ASP A 63 10.31 12.10 -25.29
C ASP A 63 9.25 11.00 -25.03
N GLU A 64 9.19 10.49 -23.81
CA GLU A 64 8.46 9.28 -23.44
C GLU A 64 7.65 9.48 -22.15
N PRO A 65 6.42 8.93 -22.04
CA PRO A 65 5.67 8.94 -20.79
C PRO A 65 6.42 8.25 -19.66
N ALA A 66 6.42 8.84 -18.47
CA ALA A 66 7.09 8.33 -17.28
C ALA A 66 6.17 7.47 -16.41
N THR A 67 5.29 6.68 -17.04
CA THR A 67 4.26 5.85 -16.39
C THR A 67 4.60 4.37 -16.55
N ARG A 68 4.42 3.59 -15.47
CA ARG A 68 4.55 2.13 -15.44
C ARG A 68 3.24 1.44 -15.85
N ASP A 69 3.31 0.15 -16.11
CA ASP A 69 2.14 -0.67 -16.48
C ASP A 69 1.11 -0.75 -15.33
N ASP A 70 1.55 -0.58 -14.08
CA ASP A 70 0.69 -0.51 -12.88
C ASP A 70 0.09 0.89 -12.64
N GLY A 71 0.32 1.85 -13.54
CA GLY A 71 -0.15 3.23 -13.44
C GLY A 71 0.65 4.15 -12.52
N SER A 72 1.71 3.66 -11.85
CA SER A 72 2.63 4.49 -11.07
C SER A 72 3.62 5.25 -11.97
N PHE A 73 4.30 6.27 -11.43
CA PHE A 73 5.27 7.08 -12.20
C PHE A 73 6.72 6.83 -11.78
N PHE A 74 7.65 6.91 -12.73
CA PHE A 74 9.10 6.93 -12.50
C PHE A 74 9.71 8.29 -12.84
N THR A 75 10.92 8.53 -12.35
CA THR A 75 11.64 9.82 -12.45
C THR A 75 12.84 9.73 -13.39
N ASP A 76 13.38 10.88 -13.80
CA ASP A 76 14.65 10.94 -14.55
C ASP A 76 15.81 10.39 -13.73
N ARG A 77 15.75 10.55 -12.39
CA ARG A 77 16.70 9.93 -11.47
C ARG A 77 16.64 8.40 -11.55
N ASP A 78 15.44 7.82 -11.64
CA ASP A 78 15.27 6.37 -11.77
C ASP A 78 15.84 5.88 -13.11
N ALA A 79 15.61 6.64 -14.20
CA ALA A 79 16.19 6.35 -15.51
C ALA A 79 17.72 6.42 -15.49
N ARG A 80 18.29 7.48 -14.90
CA ARG A 80 19.76 7.63 -14.75
C ARG A 80 20.35 6.55 -13.83
N ALA A 81 19.67 6.18 -12.76
CA ALA A 81 20.09 5.10 -11.87
C ALA A 81 20.06 3.74 -12.59
N ALA A 82 19.04 3.46 -13.40
CA ALA A 82 18.98 2.25 -14.22
C ALA A 82 20.13 2.18 -15.24
N LEU A 83 20.46 3.31 -15.88
CA LEU A 83 21.62 3.41 -16.78
C LEU A 83 22.94 3.22 -16.04
N ALA A 84 23.13 3.84 -14.88
CA ALA A 84 24.34 3.66 -14.07
C ALA A 84 24.53 2.20 -13.63
N ARG A 85 23.44 1.50 -13.26
CA ARG A 85 23.47 0.06 -12.93
C ARG A 85 23.93 -0.81 -14.12
N LYS A 86 23.66 -0.38 -15.34
CA LYS A 86 24.10 -1.03 -16.58
C LYS A 86 25.52 -0.65 -17.01
N GLY A 87 26.23 0.15 -16.20
CA GLY A 87 27.63 0.54 -16.44
C GLY A 87 27.80 1.83 -17.26
N HIS A 88 26.72 2.59 -17.49
CA HIS A 88 26.84 3.88 -18.18
C HIS A 88 27.39 4.97 -17.24
N GLU A 89 28.40 5.70 -17.71
CA GLU A 89 29.07 6.76 -16.96
C GLU A 89 28.20 8.02 -16.83
N SER A 90 28.21 8.65 -15.65
CA SER A 90 27.64 9.99 -15.43
C SER A 90 28.75 11.04 -15.59
N ALA A 91 28.63 11.92 -16.58
CA ALA A 91 29.67 12.90 -16.92
C ALA A 91 29.61 14.15 -16.04
N ALA A 92 28.39 14.63 -15.71
CA ALA A 92 28.11 15.66 -14.70
C ALA A 92 26.59 15.90 -14.57
N GLY A 93 26.07 15.87 -13.34
CA GLY A 93 24.66 16.19 -13.06
C GLY A 93 23.67 15.24 -13.73
N GLU A 94 22.97 15.73 -14.75
CA GLU A 94 21.95 14.99 -15.51
C GLU A 94 22.48 14.43 -16.84
N TRP A 95 23.78 14.58 -17.12
CA TRP A 95 24.43 14.09 -18.34
C TRP A 95 24.96 12.68 -18.18
N MET A 96 24.51 11.77 -19.06
CA MET A 96 24.92 10.36 -19.11
C MET A 96 25.63 10.05 -20.42
N ARG A 97 26.70 9.26 -20.36
CA ARG A 97 27.37 8.69 -21.54
C ARG A 97 26.66 7.41 -21.96
N CYS A 98 25.66 7.55 -22.82
CA CYS A 98 24.86 6.44 -23.32
C CYS A 98 24.24 6.77 -24.69
N ALA A 99 23.74 5.74 -25.38
CA ALA A 99 22.94 5.88 -26.57
C ALA A 99 21.44 5.95 -26.24
N VAL A 100 20.63 6.46 -27.17
CA VAL A 100 19.16 6.53 -27.03
C VAL A 100 18.55 5.14 -26.79
N ALA A 101 19.14 4.11 -27.41
CA ALA A 101 18.71 2.72 -27.22
C ALA A 101 18.84 2.28 -25.75
N ASP A 102 19.93 2.65 -25.07
CA ASP A 102 20.16 2.32 -23.66
C ASP A 102 19.12 2.99 -22.76
N VAL A 103 18.78 4.24 -23.05
CA VAL A 103 17.72 4.99 -22.35
C VAL A 103 16.39 4.27 -22.54
N LYS A 104 16.04 3.88 -23.77
CA LYS A 104 14.80 3.13 -24.05
C LYS A 104 14.74 1.81 -23.29
N THR A 105 15.83 1.04 -23.27
CA THR A 105 15.92 -0.20 -22.49
C THR A 105 15.70 0.06 -21.00
N ALA A 106 16.36 1.08 -20.43
CA ALA A 106 16.17 1.47 -19.03
C ALA A 106 14.71 1.88 -18.74
N LEU A 107 14.05 2.61 -19.65
CA LEU A 107 12.65 2.98 -19.50
C LEU A 107 11.71 1.77 -19.59
N THR A 108 11.96 0.81 -20.49
CA THR A 108 11.16 -0.42 -20.60
C THR A 108 11.24 -1.28 -19.33
N GLU A 109 12.42 -1.39 -18.72
CA GLU A 109 12.57 -2.08 -17.43
C GLU A 109 11.81 -1.38 -16.31
N LEU A 110 11.87 -0.04 -16.28
CA LEU A 110 11.12 0.76 -15.32
C LEU A 110 9.60 0.62 -15.53
N ARG A 111 9.13 0.50 -16.78
CA ARG A 111 7.71 0.35 -17.13
C ARG A 111 7.14 -1.00 -16.73
N THR A 112 7.83 -2.07 -17.10
CA THR A 112 7.37 -3.46 -16.92
C THR A 112 7.62 -4.00 -15.52
N GLY A 113 8.43 -3.31 -14.71
CA GLY A 113 8.86 -3.80 -13.39
C GLY A 113 9.80 -5.01 -13.44
N GLN A 114 10.10 -5.53 -14.64
CA GLN A 114 11.01 -6.65 -14.84
C GLN A 114 12.45 -6.16 -14.72
N ARG A 115 13.05 -6.39 -13.55
CA ARG A 115 14.45 -6.07 -13.27
C ARG A 115 15.36 -7.13 -13.89
N PHE A 116 16.27 -6.70 -14.75
CA PHE A 116 17.44 -7.50 -15.11
C PHE A 116 18.57 -7.19 -14.09
N ALA A 117 18.51 -7.85 -12.93
CA ALA A 117 19.48 -7.89 -11.81
C ALA A 117 19.80 -6.56 -11.03
N GLY A 118 20.11 -6.70 -9.73
CA GLY A 118 19.95 -5.65 -8.71
C GLY A 118 21.23 -5.02 -8.13
N THR A 119 21.00 -3.93 -7.38
CA THR A 119 21.95 -3.24 -6.49
C THR A 119 21.18 -2.35 -5.50
N HIS A 120 21.63 -2.25 -4.24
CA HIS A 120 21.05 -1.39 -3.19
C HIS A 120 21.30 0.10 -3.51
N HIS A 121 20.41 0.73 -4.28
CA HIS A 121 20.59 2.07 -4.85
C HIS A 121 19.66 3.13 -4.24
N GLU A 122 18.64 2.71 -3.49
CA GLU A 122 17.73 3.61 -2.80
C GLU A 122 18.39 4.15 -1.52
N THR A 123 18.27 5.46 -1.31
CA THR A 123 18.91 6.18 -0.19
C THR A 123 17.95 7.15 0.49
N PHE A 124 16.64 6.93 0.34
CA PHE A 124 15.66 7.83 0.95
C PHE A 124 15.67 7.65 2.47
N ARG A 125 15.37 8.71 3.21
CA ARG A 125 15.34 8.65 4.67
C ARG A 125 13.94 8.37 5.17
N MET A 126 13.83 7.89 6.41
CA MET A 126 12.56 7.86 7.12
C MET A 126 11.93 9.26 7.16
N ARG A 127 10.63 9.31 6.92
CA ARG A 127 9.80 10.48 7.22
C ARG A 127 9.67 10.65 8.75
N ARG A 128 9.22 11.82 9.18
CA ARG A 128 9.11 12.17 10.62
C ARG A 128 8.31 11.11 11.38
N GLU A 129 7.14 10.76 10.89
CA GLU A 129 6.22 9.79 11.50
C GLU A 129 6.79 8.36 11.54
N GLN A 130 7.60 7.99 10.55
CA GLN A 130 8.26 6.68 10.52
C GLN A 130 9.34 6.59 11.59
N ALA A 131 10.14 7.67 11.73
CA ALA A 131 11.15 7.76 12.78
C ALA A 131 10.51 7.79 14.17
N GLU A 132 9.37 8.46 14.33
CA GLU A 132 8.58 8.47 15.56
C GLU A 132 8.03 7.09 15.91
N ALA A 133 7.47 6.36 14.94
CA ALA A 133 7.01 4.98 15.11
C ALA A 133 8.14 4.07 15.61
N VAL A 134 9.30 4.12 14.94
CA VAL A 134 10.50 3.37 15.35
C VAL A 134 10.94 3.74 16.76
N HIS A 135 10.98 5.04 17.07
CA HIS A 135 11.41 5.52 18.38
C HIS A 135 10.46 5.08 19.49
N LYS A 136 9.15 5.28 19.32
CA LYS A 136 8.12 4.91 20.30
C LYS A 136 8.14 3.41 20.57
N THR A 137 8.15 2.58 19.52
CA THR A 137 8.21 1.13 19.67
C THR A 137 9.49 0.66 20.34
N ARG A 138 10.66 1.19 19.94
CA ARG A 138 11.94 0.84 20.56
C ARG A 138 11.99 1.25 22.04
N ALA A 139 11.50 2.45 22.37
CA ALA A 139 11.45 2.93 23.74
C ALA A 139 10.55 2.04 24.61
N TYR A 140 9.37 1.69 24.08
CA TYR A 140 8.43 0.79 24.75
C TYR A 140 9.02 -0.61 24.98
N PHE A 141 9.65 -1.22 23.96
CA PHE A 141 10.29 -2.53 24.14
C PHE A 141 11.39 -2.49 25.19
N HIS A 142 12.24 -1.46 25.16
CA HIS A 142 13.29 -1.31 26.17
C HIS A 142 12.74 -1.05 27.58
N SER A 143 11.64 -0.31 27.74
CA SER A 143 11.06 -0.10 29.08
C SER A 143 10.59 -1.43 29.67
N ILE A 144 9.90 -2.24 28.87
CA ILE A 144 9.43 -3.57 29.31
C ILE A 144 10.61 -4.50 29.61
N TRP A 145 11.64 -4.56 28.75
CA TRP A 145 12.82 -5.39 29.02
C TRP A 145 13.66 -4.92 30.20
N ASN A 146 13.61 -3.64 30.56
CA ASN A 146 14.27 -3.12 31.76
C ASN A 146 13.55 -3.54 33.04
N GLU A 147 12.23 -3.72 32.98
CA GLU A 147 11.42 -4.26 34.09
C GLU A 147 11.56 -5.78 34.18
N ASP A 148 11.46 -6.48 33.06
CA ASP A 148 11.68 -7.92 32.93
C ASP A 148 12.32 -8.26 31.57
N MET A 149 13.59 -8.69 31.60
CA MET A 149 14.35 -9.06 30.41
C MET A 149 13.79 -10.30 29.68
N HIS A 150 12.96 -11.10 30.35
CA HIS A 150 12.30 -12.27 29.77
C HIS A 150 10.90 -11.96 29.26
N ALA A 151 10.37 -10.76 29.51
CA ALA A 151 9.09 -10.33 28.96
C ALA A 151 9.16 -10.19 27.44
N VAL A 152 8.04 -10.49 26.78
CA VAL A 152 7.89 -10.44 25.32
C VAL A 152 6.88 -9.34 24.96
N PRO A 153 7.31 -8.07 24.89
CA PRO A 153 6.40 -6.96 24.62
C PRO A 153 5.78 -7.04 23.22
N ARG A 154 4.57 -6.48 23.12
CA ARG A 154 3.76 -6.40 21.90
C ARG A 154 3.53 -4.93 21.55
N PHE A 155 3.56 -4.59 20.27
CA PHE A 155 3.30 -3.22 19.81
C PHE A 155 2.56 -3.19 18.48
N LEU A 156 1.54 -2.34 18.36
CA LEU A 156 0.70 -2.19 17.19
C LEU A 156 1.02 -0.88 16.45
N TRP A 157 1.31 -1.00 15.15
CA TRP A 157 1.28 0.12 14.21
C TRP A 157 -0.07 0.13 13.48
N ASN A 158 -0.98 0.97 13.97
CA ASN A 158 -2.18 1.37 13.27
C ASN A 158 -1.84 2.49 12.28
N ALA A 159 -1.30 2.11 11.13
CA ALA A 159 -0.82 3.04 10.12
C ALA A 159 -1.46 2.75 8.77
N LYS A 160 -1.99 3.78 8.14
CA LYS A 160 -2.67 3.67 6.83
C LYS A 160 -1.81 3.01 5.73
N MET A 161 -2.46 2.72 4.60
CA MET A 161 -1.74 2.30 3.39
C MET A 161 -0.73 3.36 2.93
N ARG A 162 0.37 2.93 2.30
CA ARG A 162 1.49 3.80 1.86
C ARG A 162 2.21 4.57 2.99
N PHE A 163 2.03 4.16 4.25
CA PHE A 163 2.90 4.59 5.34
C PHE A 163 4.36 4.13 5.12
N GLY A 164 4.58 3.04 4.39
CA GLY A 164 5.90 2.41 4.25
C GLY A 164 6.22 1.52 5.45
N LYS A 165 5.25 0.69 5.85
CA LYS A 165 5.35 -0.20 7.03
C LYS A 165 6.52 -1.16 6.92
N THR A 166 6.73 -1.77 5.76
CA THR A 166 7.86 -2.66 5.43
C THR A 166 9.21 -2.00 5.69
N PHE A 167 9.55 -0.94 4.95
CA PHE A 167 10.77 -0.16 5.18
C PHE A 167 10.94 0.29 6.65
N THR A 168 9.87 0.76 7.28
CA THR A 168 9.91 1.24 8.67
C THR A 168 10.17 0.09 9.66
N ALA A 169 9.61 -1.10 9.40
CA ALA A 169 9.87 -2.30 10.21
C ALA A 169 11.32 -2.76 10.09
N TYR A 170 11.93 -2.67 8.90
CA TYR A 170 13.37 -2.92 8.75
C TYR A 170 14.23 -1.90 9.51
N GLN A 171 13.83 -0.63 9.51
CA GLN A 171 14.52 0.38 10.32
C GLN A 171 14.35 0.13 11.82
N LEU A 172 13.19 -0.36 12.28
CA LEU A 172 13.01 -0.80 13.66
C LEU A 172 13.94 -1.97 13.99
N ALA A 173 13.96 -3.01 13.15
CA ALA A 173 14.85 -4.16 13.33
C ALA A 173 16.31 -3.72 13.44
N ARG A 174 16.75 -2.80 12.55
CA ARG A 174 18.09 -2.21 12.61
C ARG A 174 18.33 -1.42 13.91
N ALA A 175 17.36 -0.61 14.35
CA ALA A 175 17.46 0.18 15.58
C ALA A 175 17.47 -0.68 16.87
N LEU A 176 16.87 -1.87 16.82
CA LEU A 176 16.93 -2.88 17.87
C LEU A 176 18.21 -3.73 17.81
N GLY A 177 18.97 -3.65 16.71
CA GLY A 177 20.11 -4.55 16.46
C GLY A 177 19.69 -5.99 16.19
N ALA A 178 18.45 -6.21 15.76
CA ALA A 178 17.87 -7.52 15.47
C ALA A 178 18.61 -8.18 14.30
N LYS A 179 18.97 -9.46 14.47
CA LYS A 179 19.62 -10.28 13.44
C LYS A 179 18.70 -11.37 12.90
N ARG A 180 17.69 -11.78 13.66
CA ARG A 180 16.68 -12.75 13.25
C ARG A 180 15.31 -12.11 13.31
N VAL A 181 14.76 -11.79 12.14
CA VAL A 181 13.43 -11.20 12.01
C VAL A 181 12.56 -12.16 11.22
N LEU A 182 11.43 -12.55 11.83
CA LEU A 182 10.41 -13.34 11.17
C LEU A 182 9.27 -12.40 10.76
N VAL A 183 8.91 -12.42 9.49
CA VAL A 183 7.75 -11.70 8.96
C VAL A 183 6.69 -12.73 8.60
N VAL A 184 5.51 -12.58 9.20
CA VAL A 184 4.36 -13.45 8.99
C VAL A 184 3.21 -12.64 8.42
N THR A 185 2.68 -13.03 7.26
CA THR A 185 1.57 -12.32 6.61
C THR A 185 0.34 -13.20 6.38
N PHE A 186 -0.84 -12.60 6.39
CA PHE A 186 -2.06 -13.24 5.89
C PHE A 186 -2.18 -13.21 4.36
N LYS A 187 -1.40 -12.35 3.68
CA LYS A 187 -1.48 -12.12 2.24
C LYS A 187 -0.15 -12.44 1.54
N PRO A 188 0.05 -13.68 1.05
CA PRO A 188 1.32 -14.09 0.43
C PRO A 188 1.82 -13.19 -0.70
N ALA A 189 0.91 -12.53 -1.44
CA ALA A 189 1.23 -11.65 -2.55
C ALA A 189 2.10 -10.42 -2.18
N VAL A 190 2.27 -10.11 -0.89
CA VAL A 190 3.12 -8.98 -0.44
C VAL A 190 4.61 -9.34 -0.35
N GLU A 191 4.99 -10.61 -0.56
CA GLU A 191 6.38 -11.07 -0.46
C GLU A 191 7.34 -10.26 -1.33
N ASP A 192 6.99 -10.00 -2.58
CA ASP A 192 7.87 -9.29 -3.52
C ASP A 192 8.14 -7.86 -3.07
N ALA A 193 7.18 -7.21 -2.42
CA ALA A 193 7.36 -5.88 -1.85
C ALA A 193 8.33 -5.90 -0.66
N TRP A 194 8.18 -6.88 0.25
CA TRP A 194 9.12 -7.08 1.36
C TRP A 194 10.53 -7.37 0.88
N ARG A 195 10.69 -8.25 -0.12
CA ARG A 195 11.99 -8.56 -0.72
C ARG A 195 12.61 -7.34 -1.38
N SER A 196 11.86 -6.66 -2.25
CA SER A 196 12.36 -5.51 -3.01
C SER A 196 12.85 -4.41 -2.07
N ASP A 197 12.08 -4.03 -1.05
CA ASP A 197 12.46 -2.98 -0.09
C ASP A 197 13.77 -3.30 0.64
N LEU A 198 14.04 -4.58 0.94
CA LEU A 198 15.28 -5.00 1.59
C LEU A 198 16.46 -4.91 0.61
N GLU A 199 16.30 -5.46 -0.59
CA GLU A 199 17.38 -5.58 -1.59
C GLU A 199 17.69 -4.26 -2.32
N SER A 200 16.74 -3.31 -2.34
CA SER A 200 16.90 -2.03 -3.04
C SER A 200 17.55 -0.95 -2.20
N HIS A 201 17.47 -1.01 -0.86
CA HIS A 201 17.82 0.12 0.00
C HIS A 201 19.20 0.02 0.66
N ALA A 202 20.01 1.07 0.52
CA ALA A 202 21.42 1.09 0.96
C ALA A 202 21.62 0.82 2.46
N ASP A 203 20.65 1.20 3.31
CA ASP A 203 20.69 0.94 4.76
C ASP A 203 20.73 -0.54 5.14
N PHE A 204 20.25 -1.42 4.26
CA PHE A 204 20.16 -2.86 4.50
C PHE A 204 21.24 -3.65 3.75
N GLY A 205 22.30 -2.96 3.31
CA GLY A 205 23.45 -3.60 2.69
C GLY A 205 23.98 -4.76 3.53
N GLY A 206 24.01 -5.95 2.94
CA GLY A 206 24.49 -7.18 3.57
C GLY A 206 23.45 -7.93 4.40
N TRP A 207 22.20 -7.47 4.47
CA TRP A 207 21.08 -8.24 4.99
C TRP A 207 20.70 -9.35 4.01
N GLN A 208 20.06 -10.39 4.53
CA GLN A 208 19.64 -11.54 3.72
C GLN A 208 18.12 -11.66 3.76
N TYR A 209 17.51 -11.86 2.59
CA TYR A 209 16.10 -12.17 2.46
C TYR A 209 15.93 -13.67 2.21
N LEU A 210 15.11 -14.31 3.03
CA LEU A 210 14.69 -15.68 2.81
C LEU A 210 13.17 -15.80 2.81
N SER A 211 12.70 -16.76 2.02
CA SER A 211 11.32 -17.21 2.03
C SER A 211 11.25 -18.63 1.49
N ARG A 212 10.07 -19.24 1.53
CA ARG A 212 9.83 -20.52 0.86
C ARG A 212 10.21 -20.49 -0.62
N SER A 213 9.90 -19.41 -1.33
CA SER A 213 10.12 -19.29 -2.77
C SER A 213 11.59 -19.10 -3.15
N SER A 214 12.44 -18.71 -2.18
CA SER A 214 13.87 -18.47 -2.40
C SER A 214 14.72 -19.74 -2.59
N GLY A 215 14.17 -20.93 -2.32
CA GLY A 215 14.85 -22.22 -2.52
C GLY A 215 16.09 -22.47 -1.66
N SER A 216 16.43 -21.54 -0.75
CA SER A 216 17.60 -21.61 0.11
C SER A 216 17.29 -22.33 1.42
N ASP A 217 18.21 -23.17 1.90
CA ASP A 217 18.09 -23.82 3.20
C ASP A 217 18.26 -22.77 4.33
N PRO A 218 17.20 -22.44 5.10
CA PRO A 218 17.27 -21.41 6.13
C PRO A 218 18.23 -21.75 7.28
N THR A 219 18.63 -23.02 7.41
CA THR A 219 19.58 -23.46 8.43
C THR A 219 21.04 -23.17 8.06
N GLN A 220 21.33 -22.86 6.79
CA GLN A 220 22.68 -22.66 6.26
C GLN A 220 23.09 -21.18 6.12
N ILE A 221 22.29 -20.26 6.66
CA ILE A 221 22.53 -18.83 6.54
C ILE A 221 23.71 -18.39 7.43
N ASP A 222 24.47 -17.41 6.95
CA ASP A 222 25.53 -16.77 7.74
C ASP A 222 24.94 -16.16 9.02
N ARG A 223 25.27 -16.78 10.15
CA ARG A 223 24.74 -16.38 11.44
C ARG A 223 25.14 -14.96 11.86
N ARG A 224 26.16 -14.38 11.23
CA ARG A 224 26.68 -13.04 11.56
C ARG A 224 25.87 -11.93 10.89
N LYS A 225 25.16 -12.22 9.80
CA LYS A 225 24.37 -11.25 9.05
C LYS A 225 22.92 -11.19 9.55
N PRO A 226 22.27 -10.03 9.49
CA PRO A 226 20.83 -9.94 9.70
C PRO A 226 20.06 -10.68 8.62
N VAL A 227 19.01 -11.38 9.02
CA VAL A 227 18.16 -12.21 8.17
C VAL A 227 16.71 -11.81 8.39
N ILE A 228 16.02 -11.56 7.28
CA ILE A 228 14.57 -11.51 7.21
C ILE A 228 14.10 -12.86 6.67
N TYR A 229 13.30 -13.58 7.44
CA TYR A 229 12.57 -14.74 6.94
C TYR A 229 11.10 -14.36 6.77
N PHE A 230 10.60 -14.44 5.55
CA PHE A 230 9.22 -14.14 5.21
C PHE A 230 8.44 -15.44 4.98
N SER A 231 7.27 -15.54 5.62
CA SER A 231 6.35 -16.65 5.42
C SER A 231 4.90 -16.19 5.53
N SER A 232 4.00 -16.90 4.89
CA SER A 232 2.58 -16.72 5.15
C SER A 232 2.11 -17.54 6.35
N PHE A 233 1.02 -17.13 6.98
CA PHE A 233 0.36 -17.90 8.04
C PHE A 233 -0.02 -19.31 7.57
N GLN A 234 -0.52 -19.46 6.35
CA GLN A 234 -0.93 -20.78 5.83
C GLN A 234 0.26 -21.74 5.72
N ASP A 235 1.43 -21.20 5.36
CA ASP A 235 2.64 -22.00 5.25
C ASP A 235 3.18 -22.40 6.63
N LEU A 236 3.13 -21.51 7.62
CA LEU A 236 3.58 -21.78 8.99
C LEU A 236 2.69 -22.78 9.72
N LEU A 237 1.37 -22.62 9.57
CA LEU A 237 0.35 -23.36 10.31
C LEU A 237 -0.13 -24.61 9.61
N GLY A 238 0.22 -24.81 8.33
CA GLY A 238 -0.21 -25.98 7.60
C GLY A 238 0.25 -27.23 8.35
N ARG A 239 -0.69 -27.99 8.91
CA ARG A 239 -0.44 -29.27 9.56
C ARG A 239 -0.37 -30.40 8.52
N ASP A 240 0.26 -31.51 8.88
CA ASP A 240 0.13 -32.74 8.10
C ASP A 240 -1.26 -33.40 8.33
N ARG A 241 -1.56 -34.49 7.62
CA ARG A 241 -2.83 -35.22 7.77
C ARG A 241 -3.07 -35.77 9.18
N GLY A 242 -2.05 -35.78 10.04
CA GLY A 242 -2.11 -36.23 11.43
C GLY A 242 -2.20 -35.09 12.46
N GLY A 243 -2.33 -33.83 12.01
CA GLY A 243 -2.44 -32.68 12.91
C GLY A 243 -1.11 -32.17 13.47
N ASN A 244 0.03 -32.71 13.02
CA ASN A 244 1.35 -32.27 13.47
C ASN A 244 1.85 -31.08 12.63
N ILE A 245 2.70 -30.25 13.22
CA ILE A 245 3.45 -29.22 12.49
C ILE A 245 4.25 -29.90 11.38
N LYS A 246 4.18 -29.38 10.15
CA LYS A 246 4.92 -29.95 9.03
C LYS A 246 6.43 -30.00 9.36
N PRO A 247 7.13 -31.14 9.17
CA PRO A 247 8.55 -31.30 9.54
C PRO A 247 9.49 -30.22 8.98
N LYS A 248 9.16 -29.70 7.79
CA LYS A 248 9.91 -28.62 7.13
C LYS A 248 9.89 -27.26 7.86
N ASN A 249 9.00 -27.08 8.83
CA ASN A 249 8.85 -25.85 9.61
C ASN A 249 9.41 -25.98 11.04
N GLU A 250 9.82 -27.17 11.48
CA GLU A 250 10.30 -27.41 12.86
C GLU A 250 11.46 -26.48 13.25
N TRP A 251 12.35 -26.17 12.30
CA TRP A 251 13.49 -25.30 12.55
C TRP A 251 13.08 -23.87 12.92
N LEU A 252 11.92 -23.38 12.48
CA LEU A 252 11.40 -22.05 12.83
C LEU A 252 11.14 -21.90 14.33
N HIS A 253 10.74 -23.01 14.97
CA HIS A 253 10.49 -23.09 16.40
C HIS A 253 11.78 -23.25 17.22
N ALA A 254 12.85 -23.74 16.59
CA ALA A 254 14.18 -23.87 17.20
C ALA A 254 14.98 -22.56 17.16
N VAL A 255 14.62 -21.62 16.27
CA VAL A 255 15.25 -20.31 16.20
C VAL A 255 14.68 -19.39 17.28
N GLU A 256 15.57 -18.71 18.00
CA GLU A 256 15.21 -17.58 18.85
C GLU A 256 15.20 -16.32 17.99
N TRP A 257 14.00 -15.78 17.78
CA TRP A 257 13.79 -14.60 16.96
C TRP A 257 14.02 -13.33 17.79
N ASP A 258 14.69 -12.35 17.22
CA ASP A 258 14.85 -11.04 17.86
C ASP A 258 13.57 -10.20 17.73
N LEU A 259 12.83 -10.41 16.63
CA LEU A 259 11.57 -9.73 16.34
C LEU A 259 10.69 -10.61 15.46
N VAL A 260 9.41 -10.73 15.83
CA VAL A 260 8.38 -11.29 14.96
C VAL A 260 7.45 -10.16 14.53
N VAL A 261 7.22 -10.05 13.22
CA VAL A 261 6.36 -9.02 12.62
C VAL A 261 5.14 -9.70 12.00
N PHE A 262 3.96 -9.35 12.48
CA PHE A 262 2.69 -9.74 11.87
C PHE A 262 2.23 -8.66 10.89
N ASP A 263 2.29 -8.98 9.61
CA ASP A 263 1.84 -8.11 8.52
C ASP A 263 0.38 -8.36 8.17
N GLU A 264 -0.31 -7.28 7.79
CA GLU A 264 -1.74 -7.28 7.45
C GLU A 264 -2.62 -7.89 8.57
N TYR A 265 -2.33 -7.51 9.82
CA TYR A 265 -2.91 -8.12 11.01
C TYR A 265 -4.45 -8.04 11.10
N HIS A 266 -5.08 -7.01 10.52
CA HIS A 266 -6.54 -6.87 10.52
C HIS A 266 -7.26 -8.03 9.83
N PHE A 267 -6.65 -8.71 8.85
CA PHE A 267 -7.23 -9.89 8.22
C PHE A 267 -7.26 -11.10 9.16
N GLY A 268 -6.29 -11.21 10.07
CA GLY A 268 -6.28 -12.23 11.12
C GLY A 268 -7.34 -11.98 12.18
N ALA A 269 -7.49 -10.71 12.56
CA ALA A 269 -8.45 -10.29 13.57
C ALA A 269 -9.91 -10.37 13.08
N TRP A 270 -10.20 -10.26 11.79
CA TRP A 270 -11.58 -10.15 11.25
C TRP A 270 -12.41 -11.45 11.12
N ARG A 271 -11.90 -12.60 11.59
CA ARG A 271 -12.47 -13.90 11.19
C ARG A 271 -13.81 -14.31 11.82
N ASP A 272 -14.28 -13.63 12.87
CA ASP A 272 -15.60 -13.92 13.44
C ASP A 272 -16.71 -13.34 12.53
N THR A 273 -16.48 -12.16 11.97
CA THR A 273 -17.43 -11.52 11.04
C THR A 273 -17.43 -12.19 9.68
N ALA A 274 -16.35 -12.87 9.25
CA ALA A 274 -16.38 -13.66 8.02
C ALA A 274 -17.35 -14.86 8.14
N LYS A 275 -17.53 -15.43 9.34
CA LYS A 275 -18.58 -16.43 9.54
C LYS A 275 -19.97 -15.80 9.44
N GLU A 276 -20.19 -14.65 10.06
CA GLU A 276 -21.47 -13.92 9.99
C GLU A 276 -21.76 -13.36 8.58
N LEU A 277 -20.75 -12.94 7.82
CA LEU A 277 -20.88 -12.42 6.44
C LEU A 277 -21.30 -13.51 5.45
N PHE A 278 -21.02 -14.78 5.77
CA PHE A 278 -21.30 -15.96 4.92
C PHE A 278 -22.27 -16.94 5.61
N GLU A 279 -22.90 -16.54 6.72
CA GLU A 279 -23.90 -17.33 7.44
C GLU A 279 -25.19 -17.35 6.59
N GLY A 280 -25.34 -18.41 5.77
CA GLY A 280 -26.47 -18.59 4.86
C GLY A 280 -26.10 -18.96 3.42
N GLU A 281 -24.82 -18.89 3.04
CA GLU A 281 -24.32 -19.34 1.72
C GLU A 281 -24.04 -20.85 1.70
N ASP A 282 -24.04 -21.51 0.52
CA ASP A 282 -23.51 -22.89 0.45
C ASP A 282 -22.04 -22.89 0.88
N GLU A 283 -21.69 -23.91 1.68
CA GLU A 283 -20.35 -24.15 2.21
C GLU A 283 -19.26 -24.16 1.11
N ALA A 284 -19.64 -24.50 -0.13
CA ALA A 284 -18.75 -24.49 -1.29
C ALA A 284 -18.41 -23.07 -1.79
N VAL A 285 -19.36 -22.11 -1.73
CA VAL A 285 -19.19 -20.73 -2.20
C VAL A 285 -18.47 -19.88 -1.16
N ALA A 286 -18.86 -19.99 0.11
CA ALA A 286 -18.12 -19.37 1.21
C ALA A 286 -16.64 -19.80 1.18
N LYS A 287 -16.39 -21.08 0.87
CA LYS A 287 -15.04 -21.63 0.68
C LYS A 287 -14.34 -21.07 -0.56
N GLN A 288 -15.06 -20.79 -1.65
CA GLN A 288 -14.49 -20.25 -2.89
C GLN A 288 -14.18 -18.74 -2.79
N LEU A 289 -15.04 -17.95 -2.16
CA LEU A 289 -14.83 -16.52 -1.89
C LEU A 289 -13.74 -16.31 -0.84
N THR A 290 -13.76 -17.09 0.24
CA THR A 290 -12.64 -17.14 1.19
C THR A 290 -11.34 -17.51 0.48
N THR A 291 -11.37 -18.43 -0.49
CA THR A 291 -10.19 -18.82 -1.30
C THR A 291 -9.73 -17.75 -2.30
N GLN A 292 -10.65 -16.90 -2.78
CA GLN A 292 -10.35 -15.80 -3.71
C GLN A 292 -9.79 -14.57 -2.99
N GLU A 293 -10.37 -14.23 -1.83
CA GLU A 293 -9.94 -13.09 -1.01
C GLU A 293 -8.72 -13.44 -0.14
N TYR A 294 -8.69 -14.67 0.39
CA TYR A 294 -7.59 -15.24 1.16
C TYR A 294 -7.00 -16.41 0.35
N ALA A 295 -5.71 -16.32 -0.01
CA ALA A 295 -5.05 -17.28 -0.91
C ALA A 295 -5.44 -18.76 -0.69
N ALA A 296 -5.65 -19.52 -1.78
CA ALA A 296 -6.01 -20.94 -1.76
C ALA A 296 -5.19 -21.74 -0.72
N GLY A 297 -5.88 -22.19 0.34
CA GLY A 297 -5.28 -22.93 1.46
C GLY A 297 -5.75 -22.52 2.85
N LEU A 298 -6.46 -21.40 3.04
CA LEU A 298 -6.99 -21.03 4.37
C LEU A 298 -8.18 -21.88 4.83
N ALA A 299 -8.89 -22.55 3.93
CA ALA A 299 -10.08 -23.32 4.28
C ALA A 299 -9.77 -24.54 5.17
N ASP A 300 -8.61 -25.18 5.01
CA ASP A 300 -8.18 -26.30 5.88
C ASP A 300 -7.56 -25.82 7.20
N VAL A 301 -7.21 -24.54 7.31
CA VAL A 301 -6.71 -23.93 8.57
C VAL A 301 -7.90 -23.40 9.39
N ASN A 302 -9.08 -23.24 8.78
CA ASN A 302 -10.20 -22.43 9.26
C ASN A 302 -10.87 -22.94 10.55
N GLU A 303 -10.84 -24.25 10.85
CA GLU A 303 -11.32 -24.78 12.14
C GLU A 303 -10.40 -24.40 13.31
N ASP A 304 -9.08 -24.46 13.11
CA ASP A 304 -8.08 -24.09 14.11
C ASP A 304 -8.01 -22.56 14.33
N LEU A 305 -8.44 -21.75 13.34
CA LEU A 305 -8.36 -20.29 13.42
C LEU A 305 -9.50 -19.62 14.20
N SER A 306 -10.65 -20.29 14.43
CA SER A 306 -11.73 -19.73 15.25
C SER A 306 -11.45 -19.74 16.76
N GLU A 307 -10.44 -20.50 17.21
CA GLU A 307 -9.97 -20.48 18.60
C GLU A 307 -8.93 -19.35 18.87
N LEU A 308 -8.53 -18.59 17.85
CA LEU A 308 -7.41 -17.65 17.91
C LEU A 308 -7.66 -16.33 18.63
N SER A 309 -8.89 -16.06 19.04
CA SER A 309 -9.15 -14.99 19.99
C SER A 309 -8.59 -15.31 21.38
N GLN A 310 -8.17 -16.56 21.63
CA GLN A 310 -7.53 -16.98 22.87
C GLN A 310 -6.05 -17.35 22.63
N GLN A 311 -5.20 -16.35 22.87
CA GLN A 311 -3.73 -16.43 23.01
C GLN A 311 -2.96 -16.86 21.74
N GLU A 312 -2.61 -15.87 20.91
CA GLU A 312 -1.70 -15.96 19.75
C GLU A 312 -0.39 -16.71 20.01
N ILE A 313 0.10 -16.70 21.26
CA ILE A 313 1.33 -17.36 21.74
C ILE A 313 1.19 -18.90 21.74
N ALA A 314 -0.02 -19.43 21.90
CA ALA A 314 -0.26 -20.87 21.97
C ALA A 314 -0.20 -21.54 20.58
N PHE A 315 -0.52 -20.79 19.51
CA PHE A 315 -0.75 -21.34 18.18
C PHE A 315 0.48 -21.34 17.26
N LEU A 316 1.38 -20.37 17.42
CA LEU A 316 2.70 -20.36 16.81
C LEU A 316 3.73 -20.45 17.94
N PRO A 317 4.17 -21.66 18.34
CA PRO A 317 5.13 -21.84 19.44
C PRO A 317 6.54 -21.36 19.00
N ILE A 318 6.68 -20.07 18.77
CA ILE A 318 7.87 -19.40 18.27
C ILE A 318 8.47 -18.63 19.43
N LYS A 319 9.75 -18.85 19.69
CA LYS A 319 10.49 -18.09 20.71
C LYS A 319 10.89 -16.75 20.11
N THR A 320 10.44 -15.65 20.69
CA THR A 320 10.83 -14.30 20.26
C THR A 320 11.06 -13.37 21.45
N ARG A 321 11.81 -12.30 21.21
CA ARG A 321 12.03 -11.22 22.19
C ARG A 321 10.95 -10.14 22.14
N ALA A 322 10.27 -9.95 21.01
CA ALA A 322 9.17 -8.99 20.86
C ALA A 322 8.28 -9.30 19.64
N TYR A 323 7.08 -8.73 19.66
CA TYR A 323 6.13 -8.77 18.54
C TYR A 323 5.76 -7.36 18.07
N LEU A 324 5.81 -7.16 16.74
CA LEU A 324 5.29 -5.98 16.07
C LEU A 324 4.10 -6.36 15.19
N TYR A 325 2.99 -5.64 15.34
CA TYR A 325 1.77 -5.84 14.57
C TYR A 325 1.60 -4.67 13.59
N LEU A 326 1.49 -4.98 12.31
CA LEU A 326 1.33 -4.02 11.23
C LEU A 326 -0.09 -4.10 10.70
N SER A 327 -0.84 -3.01 10.80
CA SER A 327 -2.22 -2.98 10.31
C SER A 327 -2.61 -1.65 9.69
N GLY A 328 -3.40 -1.71 8.61
CA GLY A 328 -4.05 -0.54 8.02
C GLY A 328 -5.36 -0.14 8.69
N THR A 329 -6.06 -1.11 9.29
CA THR A 329 -7.43 -0.99 9.80
C THR A 329 -7.67 -1.94 11.01
N PRO A 330 -6.93 -1.81 12.13
CA PRO A 330 -7.05 -2.71 13.28
C PRO A 330 -8.29 -2.41 14.15
N PHE A 331 -9.45 -2.13 13.56
CA PHE A 331 -10.66 -1.71 14.28
C PHE A 331 -11.04 -2.68 15.40
N ARG A 332 -10.99 -3.99 15.12
CA ARG A 332 -11.32 -5.02 16.11
C ARG A 332 -10.33 -5.06 17.27
N ALA A 333 -9.02 -5.08 16.99
CA ALA A 333 -7.99 -5.11 18.02
C ALA A 333 -8.04 -3.89 18.96
N LEU A 334 -8.47 -2.74 18.43
CA LEU A 334 -8.74 -1.55 19.23
C LEU A 334 -10.04 -1.69 20.05
N ALA A 335 -11.12 -2.21 19.45
CA ALA A 335 -12.41 -2.38 20.11
C ALA A 335 -12.38 -3.43 21.23
N THR A 336 -11.59 -4.50 21.09
CA THR A 336 -11.45 -5.56 22.10
C THR A 336 -10.50 -5.18 23.25
N GLY A 337 -9.82 -4.03 23.17
CA GLY A 337 -8.84 -3.61 24.16
C GLY A 337 -7.60 -4.50 24.21
N GLU A 338 -7.29 -5.19 23.11
CA GLU A 338 -6.14 -6.11 23.03
C GLU A 338 -4.80 -5.40 23.24
N PHE A 339 -4.72 -4.14 22.81
CA PHE A 339 -3.56 -3.28 22.97
C PHE A 339 -3.94 -2.06 23.81
N ILE A 340 -3.11 -1.72 24.80
CA ILE A 340 -3.23 -0.47 25.55
C ILE A 340 -2.67 0.71 24.74
N GLU A 341 -3.04 1.93 25.10
CA GLU A 341 -2.68 3.14 24.34
C GLU A 341 -1.15 3.31 24.16
N GLU A 342 -0.37 2.91 25.17
CA GLU A 342 1.09 2.96 25.16
C GLU A 342 1.69 1.99 24.13
N GLN A 343 0.98 0.91 23.80
CA GLN A 343 1.38 -0.10 22.82
C GLN A 343 1.00 0.24 21.38
N ILE A 344 0.37 1.39 21.14
CA ILE A 344 -0.17 1.74 19.82
C ILE A 344 0.53 2.97 19.24
N PHE A 345 0.94 2.88 17.98
CA PHE A 345 1.27 4.04 17.15
C PHE A 345 0.18 4.21 16.09
N ASN A 346 -0.38 5.42 16.00
CA ASN A 346 -1.47 5.77 15.09
C ASN A 346 -0.98 6.73 14.00
N TRP A 347 -1.28 6.42 12.74
CA TRP A 347 -1.05 7.33 11.61
C TRP A 347 -2.14 7.19 10.54
N THR A 348 -3.00 8.20 10.47
CA THR A 348 -4.17 8.20 9.58
C THR A 348 -3.93 8.94 8.26
N TYR A 349 -4.89 8.84 7.33
CA TYR A 349 -4.89 9.68 6.12
C TYR A 349 -4.96 11.17 6.47
N THR A 350 -5.71 11.54 7.51
CA THR A 350 -5.81 12.94 7.95
C THR A 350 -4.48 13.47 8.47
N ASP A 351 -3.74 12.66 9.24
CA ASP A 351 -2.41 13.03 9.74
C ASP A 351 -1.42 13.22 8.59
N GLU A 352 -1.45 12.34 7.58
CA GLU A 352 -0.64 12.53 6.37
C GLU A 352 -0.99 13.80 5.61
N GLN A 353 -2.27 14.11 5.40
CA GLN A 353 -2.65 15.34 4.69
C GLN A 353 -2.22 16.58 5.48
N ARG A 354 -2.31 16.53 6.81
CA ARG A 354 -1.79 17.59 7.70
C ARG A 354 -0.29 17.73 7.56
N ALA A 355 0.47 16.64 7.68
CA ALA A 355 1.93 16.65 7.53
C ALA A 355 2.38 17.13 6.14
N LYS A 356 1.65 16.73 5.09
CA LYS A 356 1.87 17.19 3.71
C LYS A 356 1.71 18.71 3.60
N ALA A 357 0.66 19.27 4.18
CA ALA A 357 0.41 20.71 4.16
C ALA A 357 1.41 21.49 5.03
N GLU A 358 1.69 21.02 6.25
CA GLU A 358 2.68 21.61 7.15
C GLU A 358 4.07 21.62 6.54
N PHE A 359 4.49 20.51 5.91
CA PHE A 359 5.80 20.46 5.25
C PHE A 359 5.91 21.49 4.13
N ALA A 360 4.87 21.61 3.30
CA ALA A 360 4.83 22.58 2.21
C ALA A 360 4.90 24.03 2.70
N ALA A 361 4.26 24.33 3.83
CA ALA A 361 4.28 25.66 4.44
C ALA A 361 5.64 25.99 5.08
N ASN A 362 6.24 25.01 5.78
CA ASN A 362 7.45 25.22 6.56
C ASN A 362 8.75 25.11 5.74
N ASN A 363 8.73 24.42 4.60
CA ASN A 363 9.91 24.18 3.76
C ASN A 363 9.63 24.58 2.29
N PRO A 364 9.37 25.88 2.02
CA PRO A 364 9.08 26.34 0.66
C PRO A 364 10.31 26.12 -0.25
N GLY A 365 10.11 25.46 -1.39
CA GLY A 365 11.17 25.17 -2.36
C GLY A 365 11.83 23.79 -2.18
N ASP A 366 11.67 23.16 -1.01
CA ASP A 366 12.13 21.79 -0.79
C ASP A 366 11.15 20.77 -1.38
N ARG A 367 11.69 19.61 -1.79
CA ARG A 367 10.85 18.50 -2.26
C ARG A 367 10.05 17.94 -1.09
N ASN A 368 8.74 18.11 -1.14
CA ASN A 368 7.83 17.55 -0.16
C ASN A 368 7.86 16.00 -0.18
N PRO A 369 8.24 15.33 0.93
CA PRO A 369 8.32 13.87 0.98
C PRO A 369 6.94 13.18 0.87
N TYR A 370 5.87 13.92 1.15
CA TYR A 370 4.48 13.49 0.98
C TYR A 370 3.91 13.86 -0.40
N GLY A 371 4.70 14.52 -1.26
CA GLY A 371 4.24 15.11 -2.52
C GLY A 371 3.55 14.10 -3.44
N ALA A 372 4.14 12.90 -3.58
CA ALA A 372 3.63 11.82 -4.43
C ALA A 372 2.41 11.09 -3.83
N LEU A 373 2.09 11.32 -2.56
CA LEU A 373 0.99 10.62 -1.90
C LEU A 373 -0.34 11.26 -2.29
N PRO A 374 -1.39 10.45 -2.51
CA PRO A 374 -2.66 10.95 -3.02
C PRO A 374 -3.28 11.96 -2.06
N GLN A 375 -4.01 12.92 -2.64
CA GLN A 375 -4.88 13.78 -1.86
C GLN A 375 -6.11 12.97 -1.41
N MET A 376 -6.56 13.16 -0.19
CA MET A 376 -7.85 12.65 0.27
C MET A 376 -8.90 13.77 0.19
N ARG A 377 -10.04 13.47 -0.43
CA ARG A 377 -11.21 14.35 -0.48
C ARG A 377 -12.39 13.55 0.09
N LEU A 378 -12.92 14.00 1.22
CA LEU A 378 -14.11 13.40 1.83
C LEU A 378 -15.33 14.22 1.40
N LEU A 379 -16.27 13.57 0.73
CA LEU A 379 -17.55 14.16 0.32
C LEU A 379 -18.64 13.36 1.01
N THR A 380 -19.47 14.04 1.80
CA THR A 380 -20.58 13.42 2.51
C THR A 380 -21.89 13.83 1.87
N TYR A 381 -22.68 12.85 1.45
CA TYR A 381 -24.00 13.08 0.88
C TYR A 381 -25.03 12.55 1.86
N GLN A 382 -25.96 13.41 2.27
CA GLN A 382 -27.08 12.99 3.10
C GLN A 382 -28.07 12.23 2.22
N MET A 383 -28.37 10.99 2.61
CA MET A 383 -29.38 10.18 1.93
C MET A 383 -30.79 10.60 2.40
N PRO A 384 -31.81 10.53 1.53
CA PRO A 384 -33.19 10.74 1.92
C PRO A 384 -33.66 9.73 2.98
N ASP A 385 -34.52 10.17 3.90
CA ASP A 385 -35.05 9.35 5.00
C ASP A 385 -35.74 8.06 4.50
N GLU A 386 -36.35 8.10 3.31
CA GLU A 386 -36.99 6.93 2.70
C GLU A 386 -36.02 5.80 2.35
N LEU A 387 -34.73 6.09 2.11
CA LEU A 387 -33.70 5.07 1.91
C LEU A 387 -33.13 4.56 3.25
N LEU A 388 -33.13 5.40 4.27
CA LEU A 388 -32.68 5.01 5.61
C LEU A 388 -33.65 4.01 6.24
N ALA A 389 -34.96 4.13 5.99
CA ALA A 389 -35.99 3.26 6.56
C ALA A 389 -35.80 1.75 6.29
N ILE A 390 -35.12 1.38 5.20
CA ILE A 390 -34.81 -0.03 4.88
C ILE A 390 -33.60 -0.50 5.68
N ALA A 391 -32.62 0.38 5.87
CA ALA A 391 -31.37 0.05 6.57
C ALA A 391 -31.51 0.14 8.10
N SER A 392 -32.44 0.96 8.60
CA SER A 392 -32.78 1.10 10.03
C SER A 392 -33.62 -0.06 10.59
N ALA A 393 -33.87 -1.12 9.81
CA ALA A 393 -34.61 -2.30 10.28
C ALA A 393 -33.76 -3.25 11.16
N GLY A 394 -32.44 -3.01 11.26
CA GLY A 394 -31.53 -3.73 12.15
C GLY A 394 -31.49 -3.20 13.59
N GLU A 395 -30.97 -3.99 14.53
CA GLU A 395 -30.96 -3.71 15.98
C GLU A 395 -30.17 -2.44 16.41
N PHE A 396 -29.37 -1.83 15.51
CA PHE A 396 -28.38 -0.80 15.88
C PHE A 396 -28.55 0.58 15.22
N ASP A 397 -29.63 0.83 14.46
CA ASP A 397 -29.86 2.12 13.77
C ASP A 397 -28.70 2.52 12.82
N GLU A 398 -27.96 1.53 12.33
CA GLU A 398 -26.83 1.68 11.40
C GLU A 398 -27.25 1.28 9.98
N PHE A 399 -26.70 1.95 8.97
CA PHE A 399 -26.97 1.62 7.58
C PHE A 399 -26.19 0.36 7.17
N ASP A 400 -26.86 -0.80 7.14
CA ASP A 400 -26.23 -2.06 6.70
C ASP A 400 -26.16 -2.13 5.16
N LEU A 401 -24.95 -2.05 4.63
CA LEU A 401 -24.67 -2.16 3.20
C LEU A 401 -24.88 -3.58 2.66
N ASN A 402 -24.69 -4.62 3.48
CA ASN A 402 -24.86 -6.00 3.05
C ASN A 402 -26.33 -6.30 2.80
N GLU A 403 -27.20 -5.93 3.75
CA GLU A 403 -28.65 -6.04 3.60
C GLU A 403 -29.14 -5.17 2.42
N PHE A 404 -28.70 -3.92 2.35
CA PHE A 404 -29.16 -3.00 1.28
C PHE A 404 -28.84 -3.50 -0.14
N PHE A 405 -27.71 -4.19 -0.32
CA PHE A 405 -27.29 -4.78 -1.60
C PHE A 405 -27.54 -6.30 -1.70
N GLU A 406 -28.33 -6.88 -0.80
CA GLU A 406 -28.69 -8.30 -0.83
C GLU A 406 -29.30 -8.65 -2.19
N ALA A 407 -28.89 -9.80 -2.73
CA ALA A 407 -29.35 -10.32 -4.01
C ALA A 407 -29.71 -11.80 -3.91
N SER A 408 -30.49 -12.30 -4.86
CA SER A 408 -30.82 -13.72 -4.97
C SER A 408 -30.75 -14.18 -6.42
N GLY A 409 -30.53 -15.48 -6.62
CA GLY A 409 -30.37 -16.07 -7.95
C GLY A 409 -28.96 -15.90 -8.53
N SER A 410 -28.68 -16.57 -9.65
CA SER A 410 -27.32 -16.64 -10.22
C SER A 410 -27.26 -16.23 -11.70
N GLY A 411 -26.12 -15.70 -12.11
CA GLY A 411 -25.86 -15.27 -13.49
C GLY A 411 -26.90 -14.28 -14.00
N VAL A 412 -27.58 -14.62 -15.09
CA VAL A 412 -28.62 -13.77 -15.69
C VAL A 412 -29.92 -13.71 -14.89
N LEU A 413 -30.08 -14.58 -13.88
CA LEU A 413 -31.26 -14.62 -13.01
C LEU A 413 -31.05 -13.86 -11.70
N ALA A 414 -29.85 -13.33 -11.44
CA ALA A 414 -29.54 -12.58 -10.23
C ALA A 414 -30.36 -11.28 -10.14
N GLN A 415 -30.97 -11.02 -8.98
CA GLN A 415 -31.77 -9.83 -8.71
C GLN A 415 -31.58 -9.35 -7.28
N PHE A 416 -31.52 -8.04 -7.07
CA PHE A 416 -31.51 -7.44 -5.74
C PHE A 416 -32.84 -7.65 -5.02
N THR A 417 -32.79 -8.00 -3.72
CA THR A 417 -33.95 -8.01 -2.83
C THR A 417 -34.58 -6.62 -2.77
N HIS A 418 -33.76 -5.58 -2.57
CA HIS A 418 -34.18 -4.17 -2.50
C HIS A 418 -34.00 -3.40 -3.81
N LYS A 419 -34.36 -4.01 -4.95
CA LYS A 419 -34.11 -3.46 -6.31
C LYS A 419 -34.58 -2.00 -6.49
N SER A 420 -35.75 -1.64 -5.97
CA SER A 420 -36.28 -0.27 -6.07
C SER A 420 -35.37 0.75 -5.41
N ASP A 421 -34.80 0.38 -4.27
CA ASP A 421 -34.09 1.30 -3.39
C ASP A 421 -32.62 1.40 -3.80
N VAL A 422 -32.04 0.29 -4.26
CA VAL A 422 -30.77 0.31 -5.02
C VAL A 422 -30.89 1.24 -6.24
N GLN A 423 -31.99 1.18 -7.00
CA GLN A 423 -32.19 2.06 -8.15
C GLN A 423 -32.31 3.53 -7.74
N LYS A 424 -33.08 3.85 -6.69
CA LYS A 424 -33.17 5.22 -6.16
C LYS A 424 -31.81 5.75 -5.71
N TRP A 425 -31.03 4.93 -5.00
CA TRP A 425 -29.69 5.28 -4.57
C TRP A 425 -28.76 5.55 -5.77
N LEU A 426 -28.83 4.73 -6.83
CA LEU A 426 -28.12 4.98 -8.09
C LEU A 426 -28.55 6.31 -8.74
N ASP A 427 -29.82 6.67 -8.66
CA ASP A 427 -30.31 7.96 -9.17
C ASP A 427 -29.75 9.13 -8.36
N ILE A 428 -29.64 9.00 -7.03
CA ILE A 428 -29.06 10.04 -6.16
C ILE A 428 -27.58 10.26 -6.47
N ILE A 429 -26.76 9.21 -6.56
CA ILE A 429 -25.31 9.38 -6.80
C ILE A 429 -24.99 9.86 -8.23
N ARG A 430 -25.96 9.70 -9.16
CA ARG A 430 -25.95 10.32 -10.50
C ARG A 430 -26.56 11.73 -10.51
N GLY A 431 -27.18 12.14 -9.40
CA GLY A 431 -27.83 13.43 -9.23
C GLY A 431 -29.18 13.55 -9.94
N ASP A 432 -29.76 12.44 -10.40
CA ASP A 432 -31.00 12.37 -11.19
C ASP A 432 -32.24 12.14 -10.32
N TYR A 433 -32.09 12.22 -8.98
CA TYR A 433 -33.18 12.04 -8.04
C TYR A 433 -34.16 13.24 -8.05
N ALA A 434 -35.39 12.98 -8.51
CA ALA A 434 -36.38 14.01 -8.83
C ALA A 434 -36.80 14.92 -7.66
N PRO A 435 -36.98 14.44 -6.41
CA PRO A 435 -37.30 15.32 -5.29
C PRO A 435 -36.21 16.37 -5.00
N GLN A 436 -34.94 16.01 -5.16
CA GLN A 436 -33.82 16.95 -5.02
C GLN A 436 -33.74 17.92 -6.22
N ALA A 437 -34.20 17.53 -7.42
CA ALA A 437 -34.24 18.44 -8.57
C ALA A 437 -35.15 19.66 -8.35
N ILE A 438 -36.25 19.50 -7.57
CA ILE A 438 -37.14 20.61 -7.21
C ILE A 438 -36.45 21.59 -6.25
N GLU A 439 -35.65 21.08 -5.31
CA GLU A 439 -34.87 21.91 -4.41
C GLU A 439 -33.72 22.63 -5.14
N GLN A 440 -33.08 21.95 -6.09
CA GLN A 440 -32.04 22.52 -6.96
C GLN A 440 -32.56 23.67 -7.84
N LEU A 441 -33.81 23.59 -8.30
CA LEU A 441 -34.47 24.71 -9.01
C LEU A 441 -34.67 25.93 -8.11
N ARG A 442 -34.76 25.76 -6.78
CA ARG A 442 -34.90 26.85 -5.82
C ARG A 442 -33.56 27.47 -5.42
N THR A 443 -32.52 26.67 -5.27
CA THR A 443 -31.19 27.14 -4.85
C THR A 443 -30.30 27.60 -6.01
N GLY A 444 -30.64 27.21 -7.25
CA GLY A 444 -29.91 27.61 -8.47
C GLY A 444 -28.56 26.92 -8.65
N THR A 445 -28.19 25.98 -7.76
CA THR A 445 -26.91 25.27 -7.79
C THR A 445 -27.10 23.78 -7.53
N ARG A 446 -26.56 22.93 -8.41
CA ARG A 446 -26.55 21.47 -8.23
C ARG A 446 -25.38 21.06 -7.32
N PRO A 447 -25.60 20.23 -6.29
CA PRO A 447 -24.50 19.64 -5.54
C PRO A 447 -23.56 18.82 -6.45
N PRO A 448 -22.27 18.72 -6.10
CA PRO A 448 -21.29 17.99 -6.89
C PRO A 448 -21.44 16.48 -6.71
N PHE A 449 -22.37 15.84 -7.42
CA PHE A 449 -22.55 14.39 -7.32
C PHE A 449 -21.45 13.62 -8.06
N PRO A 450 -21.01 12.46 -7.54
CA PRO A 450 -19.84 11.74 -8.04
C PRO A 450 -19.97 11.37 -9.52
N TYR A 451 -21.12 10.86 -9.95
CA TYR A 451 -21.30 10.35 -11.32
C TYR A 451 -21.96 11.35 -12.28
N SER A 452 -22.04 12.64 -11.93
CA SER A 452 -22.54 13.67 -12.85
C SER A 452 -21.80 15.01 -12.83
N ASP A 453 -21.05 15.34 -11.77
CA ASP A 453 -20.22 16.54 -11.79
C ASP A 453 -18.97 16.33 -12.66
N VAL A 454 -18.83 17.14 -13.70
CA VAL A 454 -17.70 17.09 -14.66
C VAL A 454 -16.32 17.23 -14.00
N ARG A 455 -16.24 17.82 -12.81
CA ARG A 455 -15.00 17.93 -12.03
C ARG A 455 -14.66 16.64 -11.28
N LEU A 456 -15.67 15.82 -10.96
CA LEU A 456 -15.50 14.53 -10.25
C LEU A 456 -15.30 13.35 -11.20
N LEU A 457 -15.98 13.34 -12.36
CA LEU A 457 -15.89 12.25 -13.34
C LEU A 457 -14.44 11.81 -13.66
N PRO A 458 -13.44 12.70 -13.88
CA PRO A 458 -12.07 12.29 -14.17
C PRO A 458 -11.38 11.51 -13.04
N TYR A 459 -11.88 11.61 -11.81
CA TYR A 459 -11.37 10.88 -10.65
C TYR A 459 -12.04 9.50 -10.46
N LEU A 460 -13.16 9.24 -11.15
CA LEU A 460 -13.99 8.05 -10.97
C LEU A 460 -13.97 7.09 -12.18
N GLN A 461 -13.16 7.40 -13.20
CA GLN A 461 -13.03 6.58 -14.42
C GLN A 461 -12.59 5.13 -14.16
N HIS A 462 -11.97 4.86 -13.01
CA HIS A 462 -11.50 3.54 -12.60
C HIS A 462 -12.26 3.00 -11.38
N SER A 463 -13.47 3.51 -11.11
CA SER A 463 -14.33 2.97 -10.07
C SER A 463 -14.86 1.60 -10.48
N PHE A 464 -14.58 0.58 -9.67
CA PHE A 464 -15.18 -0.74 -9.80
C PHE A 464 -16.06 -0.99 -8.58
N TRP A 465 -17.31 -1.39 -8.81
CA TRP A 465 -18.22 -1.80 -7.76
C TRP A 465 -18.13 -3.32 -7.63
N PHE A 466 -17.47 -3.78 -6.58
CA PHE A 466 -17.52 -5.19 -6.21
C PHE A 466 -18.68 -5.32 -5.21
N LEU A 467 -19.77 -5.91 -5.69
CA LEU A 467 -20.91 -6.23 -4.85
C LEU A 467 -20.71 -7.64 -4.28
N PRO A 468 -21.21 -7.92 -3.06
CA PRO A 468 -21.27 -9.28 -2.56
C PRO A 468 -21.88 -10.18 -3.65
N ASN A 469 -21.18 -11.25 -3.98
CA ASN A 469 -21.76 -12.25 -4.86
C ASN A 469 -22.75 -13.05 -4.01
N VAL A 470 -23.97 -13.26 -4.52
CA VAL A 470 -24.85 -14.32 -4.02
C VAL A 470 -24.79 -15.44 -5.04
N ALA A 471 -23.66 -16.13 -5.06
CA ALA A 471 -23.53 -17.40 -5.75
C ALA A 471 -24.04 -18.46 -4.79
N ALA A 472 -24.98 -19.23 -5.30
CA ALA A 472 -25.62 -20.35 -4.63
C ALA A 472 -24.59 -21.31 -4.06
#